data_AF-A0A8T5M6C0-F1
#
_entry.id   AF-A0A8T5M6C0-F1
#
_cell.length_a   1.000
_cell.length_b   1.000
_cell.length_c   1.000
_cell.angle_alpha   90.00
_cell.angle_beta   90.00
_cell.angle_gamma   90.00
#
_symmetry.space_group_name_H-M   'P 1'
#
loop_
_entity.id
_entity.type
_entity.pdbx_description
1 polymer ?
#
loop_
_entity_poly.entity_id
_entity_poly.type
_entity_poly.pdbx_seq_one_letter_code
_entity_poly.pdbx_strand_id
1 'polypeptide(L)'
;MPDRKRVLEKRLETVNKQITSNVIIGIIAILVLIFVPWIQFENFMFRISLETIIAFVVLIVSLVRGFTLRGKKEEIESELSVYSNEEHKEEKIVEKKEIQKYTCEYCEIKKDFKSLEALETHYLGCKEKRYRSEKDKKIAIWVIGVIAFLSFGIYFLINNKINLIPLILIGFILTPFFDKTFNNYKKKNKKLKHFMFNWWKKGILVVIIILLFFVINLAIPNCPKSCDDTNSCTEDFCSSGTGFKCMNTVKLNCQGNNICEEGEYGTSDCPNCDDSKKCTVDSYDYGARKCINVKMKGCVE
;
A
#
# COMPACT_ATOMS: atom_id res chain seq x y z
N MET A 1 16.91 -30.12 -40.78
CA MET A 1 17.28 -30.10 -39.34
C MET A 1 16.03 -30.19 -38.43
N PRO A 2 15.32 -31.34 -38.39
CA PRO A 2 14.07 -31.47 -37.62
C PRO A 2 14.25 -31.53 -36.09
N ASP A 3 15.46 -31.79 -35.59
CA ASP A 3 15.68 -31.99 -34.15
C ASP A 3 15.70 -30.69 -33.34
N ARG A 4 16.17 -29.57 -33.92
CA ARG A 4 16.25 -28.30 -33.18
C ARG A 4 14.87 -27.71 -32.87
N LYS A 5 13.93 -27.82 -33.81
CA LYS A 5 12.53 -27.39 -33.63
C LYS A 5 11.83 -28.18 -32.53
N ARG A 6 11.96 -29.51 -32.55
CA ARG A 6 11.43 -30.38 -31.48
C ARG A 6 12.03 -30.06 -30.11
N VAL A 7 13.31 -29.70 -30.04
CA VAL A 7 13.94 -29.27 -28.78
C VAL A 7 13.36 -27.94 -28.27
N LEU A 8 13.10 -26.97 -29.14
CA LEU A 8 12.51 -25.68 -28.75
C LEU A 8 11.04 -25.81 -28.33
N GLU A 9 10.23 -26.59 -29.06
CA GLU A 9 8.83 -26.88 -28.70
C GLU A 9 8.73 -27.55 -27.32
N LYS A 10 9.60 -28.55 -27.06
CA LYS A 10 9.67 -29.24 -25.77
C LYS A 10 10.08 -28.29 -24.63
N ARG A 11 10.98 -27.32 -24.90
CA ARG A 11 11.36 -26.28 -23.93
C ARG A 11 10.20 -25.33 -23.63
N LEU A 12 9.45 -24.90 -24.66
CA LEU A 12 8.28 -24.03 -24.50
C LEU A 12 7.20 -24.71 -23.66
N GLU A 13 6.93 -25.99 -23.93
CA GLU A 13 5.97 -26.80 -23.17
C GLU A 13 6.39 -26.94 -21.71
N THR A 14 7.68 -27.18 -21.45
CA THR A 14 8.25 -27.26 -20.09
C THR A 14 8.08 -25.93 -19.34
N VAL A 15 8.35 -24.79 -20.00
CA VAL A 15 8.18 -23.45 -19.42
C VAL A 15 6.71 -23.16 -19.11
N ASN A 16 5.79 -23.47 -20.03
CA ASN A 16 4.35 -23.30 -19.79
C ASN A 16 3.86 -24.14 -18.59
N LYS A 17 4.31 -25.40 -18.49
CA LYS A 17 3.97 -26.28 -17.36
C LYS A 17 4.51 -25.76 -16.02
N GLN A 18 5.67 -25.12 -16.04
CA GLN A 18 6.28 -24.54 -14.85
C GLN A 18 5.60 -23.23 -14.43
N ILE A 19 5.11 -22.43 -15.39
CA ILE A 19 4.29 -21.24 -15.12
C ILE A 19 2.98 -21.64 -14.43
N THR A 20 2.25 -22.62 -14.99
CA THR A 20 0.95 -23.06 -14.42
C THR A 20 1.12 -23.67 -13.04
N SER A 21 2.15 -24.49 -12.81
CA SER A 21 2.44 -25.07 -11.49
C SER A 21 2.74 -24.00 -10.44
N ASN A 22 3.57 -22.99 -10.77
CA ASN A 22 3.89 -21.92 -9.82
C ASN A 22 2.68 -21.04 -9.47
N VAL A 23 1.80 -20.77 -10.44
CA VAL A 23 0.56 -20.03 -10.18
C VAL A 23 -0.36 -20.82 -9.25
N ILE A 24 -0.53 -22.12 -9.47
CA ILE A 24 -1.34 -22.99 -8.62
C ILE A 24 -0.78 -23.05 -7.20
N ILE A 25 0.53 -23.22 -7.03
CA ILE A 25 1.18 -23.23 -5.70
C ILE A 25 0.97 -21.89 -4.98
N GLY A 26 1.09 -20.76 -5.69
CA GLY A 26 0.82 -19.43 -5.14
C GLY A 26 -0.62 -19.28 -4.65
N ILE A 27 -1.60 -19.76 -5.42
CA ILE A 27 -3.02 -19.73 -5.05
C ILE A 27 -3.28 -20.63 -3.82
N ILE A 28 -2.73 -21.84 -3.79
CA ILE A 28 -2.91 -22.77 -2.65
C ILE A 28 -2.30 -22.17 -1.38
N ALA A 29 -1.11 -21.57 -1.46
CA ALA A 29 -0.48 -20.92 -0.31
C ALA A 29 -1.34 -19.76 0.23
N ILE A 30 -1.94 -18.96 -0.65
CA ILE A 30 -2.87 -17.90 -0.27
C ILE A 30 -4.12 -18.48 0.41
N LEU A 31 -4.72 -19.54 -0.15
CA LEU A 31 -5.90 -20.19 0.44
C LEU A 31 -5.59 -20.79 1.82
N VAL A 32 -4.45 -21.47 1.98
CA VAL A 32 -4.03 -22.01 3.28
C VAL A 32 -3.86 -20.88 4.31
N LEU A 33 -3.27 -19.76 3.92
CA LEU A 33 -3.12 -18.59 4.81
C LEU A 33 -4.45 -17.93 5.17
N ILE A 34 -5.47 -17.99 4.30
CA ILE A 34 -6.81 -17.45 4.56
C ILE A 34 -7.63 -18.39 5.47
N PHE A 35 -7.47 -19.71 5.35
CA PHE A 35 -8.32 -20.69 6.03
C PHE A 35 -7.76 -21.24 7.35
N VAL A 36 -6.44 -21.37 7.50
CA VAL A 36 -5.78 -21.78 8.76
C VAL A 36 -6.08 -20.87 9.97
N PRO A 37 -6.37 -19.56 9.83
CA PRO A 37 -6.58 -18.66 10.97
C PRO A 37 -7.85 -18.89 11.79
N TRP A 38 -8.78 -19.73 11.31
CA TRP A 38 -10.01 -20.04 12.05
C TRP A 38 -9.80 -20.87 13.33
N ILE A 39 -8.56 -21.30 13.59
CA ILE A 39 -8.18 -22.04 14.80
C ILE A 39 -7.63 -21.05 15.83
N GLN A 40 -8.40 -20.90 16.91
CA GLN A 40 -8.27 -20.13 18.15
C GLN A 40 -6.94 -19.43 18.47
N PHE A 41 -6.90 -18.09 18.46
CA PHE A 41 -5.90 -17.28 19.19
C PHE A 41 -6.45 -15.86 19.48
N GLU A 42 -6.29 -15.36 20.71
CA GLU A 42 -7.00 -14.18 21.26
C GLU A 42 -6.47 -12.80 20.85
N ASN A 43 -5.33 -12.69 20.16
CA ASN A 43 -4.76 -11.39 19.76
C ASN A 43 -5.06 -11.04 18.28
N PHE A 44 -6.31 -10.65 18.02
CA PHE A 44 -6.89 -10.39 16.68
C PHE A 44 -6.11 -9.39 15.81
N MET A 45 -5.60 -8.28 16.38
CA MET A 45 -5.00 -7.20 15.58
C MET A 45 -3.57 -7.50 15.09
N PHE A 46 -2.78 -8.27 15.85
CA PHE A 46 -1.41 -8.62 15.45
C PHE A 46 -1.39 -9.75 14.39
N ARG A 47 -2.45 -10.56 14.38
CA ARG A 47 -2.63 -11.66 13.43
C ARG A 47 -2.99 -11.15 12.03
N ILE A 48 -3.91 -10.19 11.93
CA ILE A 48 -4.32 -9.60 10.65
C ILE A 48 -3.14 -8.93 9.94
N SER A 49 -2.27 -8.22 10.68
CA SER A 49 -1.10 -7.56 10.08
C SER A 49 -0.07 -8.57 9.58
N LEU A 50 0.21 -9.64 10.32
CA LEU A 50 1.18 -10.64 9.91
C LEU A 50 0.68 -11.49 8.72
N GLU A 51 -0.58 -11.90 8.73
CA GLU A 51 -1.17 -12.70 7.65
C GLU A 51 -1.29 -11.91 6.34
N THR A 52 -1.67 -10.63 6.42
CA THR A 52 -1.68 -9.76 5.24
C THR A 52 -0.27 -9.54 4.69
N ILE A 53 0.75 -9.38 5.54
CA ILE A 53 2.15 -9.27 5.09
C ILE A 53 2.61 -10.56 4.40
N ILE A 54 2.36 -11.73 5.00
CA ILE A 54 2.77 -13.02 4.41
C ILE A 54 2.06 -13.25 3.07
N ALA A 55 0.75 -13.01 2.99
CA ALA A 55 0.01 -13.11 1.74
C ALA A 55 0.57 -12.17 0.66
N PHE A 56 0.95 -10.95 1.04
CA PHE A 56 1.54 -9.98 0.13
C PHE A 56 2.93 -10.41 -0.36
N VAL A 57 3.78 -10.95 0.52
CA VAL A 57 5.10 -11.49 0.16
C VAL A 57 4.96 -12.67 -0.81
N VAL A 58 4.04 -13.60 -0.54
CA VAL A 58 3.76 -14.74 -1.43
C VAL A 58 3.26 -14.28 -2.80
N LEU A 59 2.38 -13.27 -2.84
CA LEU A 59 1.90 -12.67 -4.07
C LEU A 59 3.05 -12.03 -4.87
N ILE A 60 3.91 -11.23 -4.22
CA ILE A 60 5.07 -10.60 -4.87
C ILE A 60 6.01 -11.66 -5.44
N VAL A 61 6.37 -12.68 -4.65
CA VAL A 61 7.27 -13.76 -5.12
C VAL A 61 6.67 -14.49 -6.33
N SER A 62 5.36 -14.75 -6.30
CA SER A 62 4.64 -15.38 -7.41
C SER A 62 4.62 -14.51 -8.66
N LEU A 63 4.39 -13.19 -8.51
CA LEU A 63 4.42 -12.23 -9.62
C LEU A 63 5.83 -12.11 -10.20
N VAL A 64 6.86 -11.97 -9.37
CA VAL A 64 8.26 -11.87 -9.83
C VAL A 64 8.66 -13.13 -10.61
N ARG A 65 8.34 -14.33 -10.10
CA ARG A 65 8.55 -15.58 -10.84
C ARG A 65 7.79 -15.58 -12.17
N GLY A 66 6.52 -15.19 -12.17
CA GLY A 66 5.71 -15.09 -13.39
C GLY A 66 6.34 -14.18 -14.45
N PHE A 67 6.85 -13.01 -14.06
CA PHE A 67 7.52 -12.08 -14.97
C PHE A 67 8.83 -12.63 -15.53
N THR A 68 9.67 -13.27 -14.70
CA THR A 68 10.92 -13.88 -15.18
C THR A 68 10.66 -15.01 -16.19
N LEU A 69 9.63 -15.82 -15.98
CA LEU A 69 9.25 -16.89 -16.90
C LEU A 69 8.64 -16.35 -18.20
N ARG A 70 7.93 -15.21 -18.14
CA ARG A 70 7.38 -14.55 -19.33
C ARG A 70 8.47 -14.05 -20.27
N GLY A 71 9.53 -13.43 -19.74
CA GLY A 71 10.67 -12.99 -20.56
C GLY A 71 11.35 -14.17 -21.26
N LYS A 72 11.53 -15.30 -20.56
CA LYS A 72 12.10 -16.52 -21.12
C LYS A 72 11.21 -17.15 -22.21
N LYS A 73 9.88 -17.03 -22.06
CA LYS A 73 8.92 -17.47 -23.07
C LYS A 73 9.01 -16.62 -24.35
N GLU A 74 9.06 -15.29 -24.21
CA GLU A 74 9.20 -14.37 -25.35
C GLU A 74 10.51 -14.60 -26.12
N GLU A 75 11.61 -14.89 -25.40
CA GLU A 75 12.89 -15.25 -26.02
C GLU A 75 12.78 -16.55 -26.85
N ILE A 76 12.19 -17.61 -26.29
CA ILE A 76 11.99 -18.88 -27.01
C ILE A 76 11.04 -18.72 -28.21
N GLU A 77 9.95 -17.96 -28.06
CA GLU A 77 9.02 -17.68 -29.17
C GLU A 77 9.71 -16.89 -30.29
N SER A 78 10.60 -15.96 -29.94
CA SER A 78 11.38 -15.21 -30.92
C SER A 78 12.35 -16.14 -31.69
N GLU A 79 13.07 -17.04 -31.01
CA GLU A 79 13.95 -18.02 -31.65
C GLU A 79 13.16 -18.98 -32.56
N LEU A 80 12.00 -19.45 -32.12
CA LEU A 80 11.13 -20.34 -32.89
C LEU A 80 10.59 -19.63 -34.16
N SER A 81 10.31 -18.33 -34.07
CA SER A 81 9.85 -17.51 -35.20
C SER A 81 10.94 -17.28 -36.25
N VAL A 82 12.21 -17.23 -35.87
CA VAL A 82 13.34 -17.12 -36.81
C VAL A 82 13.51 -18.44 -37.56
N TYR A 83 13.47 -19.57 -36.84
CA TYR A 83 13.70 -20.90 -37.40
C TYR A 83 12.63 -21.31 -38.43
N SER A 84 11.35 -21.00 -38.19
CA SER A 84 10.26 -21.29 -39.13
C SER A 84 10.37 -20.52 -40.45
N ASN A 85 11.09 -19.39 -40.48
CA ASN A 85 11.34 -18.64 -41.70
C ASN A 85 12.48 -19.20 -42.55
N GLU A 86 13.45 -19.88 -41.92
CA GLU A 86 14.57 -20.52 -42.63
C GLU A 86 14.12 -21.82 -43.30
N GLU A 87 13.28 -22.63 -42.65
CA GLU A 87 12.74 -23.89 -43.20
C GLU A 87 11.93 -23.67 -44.49
N HIS A 88 11.21 -22.54 -44.60
CA HIS A 88 10.49 -22.18 -45.83
C HIS A 88 11.38 -21.63 -46.95
N LYS A 89 12.65 -21.29 -46.66
CA LYS A 89 13.60 -20.76 -47.64
C LYS A 89 14.34 -21.87 -48.39
N GLU A 90 14.43 -23.07 -47.82
CA GLU A 90 15.15 -24.21 -48.42
C GLU A 90 14.26 -25.10 -49.32
N GLU A 91 12.94 -24.99 -49.27
CA GLU A 91 12.02 -25.86 -50.04
C GLU A 91 11.58 -25.28 -51.40
N LYS A 92 12.13 -24.14 -51.83
CA LYS A 92 11.85 -23.53 -53.15
C LYS A 92 13.12 -23.13 -53.90
N ILE A 93 13.85 -24.14 -54.34
CA ILE A 93 14.79 -24.01 -55.46
C ILE A 93 14.38 -25.02 -56.54
N VAL A 94 13.25 -24.75 -57.21
CA VAL A 94 12.97 -25.22 -58.57
C VAL A 94 12.28 -24.05 -59.29
N GLU A 95 12.88 -23.66 -60.41
CA GLU A 95 12.73 -22.39 -61.11
C GLU A 95 11.28 -21.90 -61.30
N LYS A 96 10.98 -20.71 -60.76
CA LYS A 96 9.89 -19.88 -61.26
C LYS A 96 10.16 -18.41 -60.94
N LYS A 97 10.24 -17.60 -61.99
CA LYS A 97 10.45 -16.12 -62.03
C LYS A 97 10.17 -15.43 -60.70
N GLU A 98 11.23 -14.86 -60.11
CA GLU A 98 11.23 -14.17 -58.82
C GLU A 98 10.20 -13.04 -58.78
N ILE A 99 9.14 -13.26 -57.99
CA ILE A 99 8.27 -12.19 -57.54
C ILE A 99 8.83 -11.77 -56.18
N GLN A 100 9.48 -10.60 -56.11
CA GLN A 100 9.94 -10.03 -54.85
C GLN A 100 8.76 -9.87 -53.90
N LYS A 101 8.78 -10.62 -52.79
CA LYS A 101 7.79 -10.53 -51.72
C LYS A 101 8.26 -9.54 -50.67
N TYR A 102 7.41 -8.59 -50.36
CA TYR A 102 7.67 -7.61 -49.31
C TYR A 102 6.91 -8.00 -48.03
N THR A 103 7.56 -7.83 -46.87
CA THR A 103 6.97 -8.11 -45.55
C THR A 103 6.99 -6.86 -44.68
N CYS A 104 5.96 -6.69 -43.84
CA CYS A 104 5.83 -5.54 -42.93
C CYS A 104 6.29 -5.92 -41.51
N GLU A 105 7.22 -5.15 -40.94
CA GLU A 105 7.81 -5.41 -39.61
C GLU A 105 6.83 -5.16 -38.44
N TYR A 106 5.75 -4.40 -38.67
CA TYR A 106 4.83 -4.00 -37.61
C TYR A 106 3.64 -4.91 -37.39
N CYS A 107 3.42 -5.89 -38.26
CA CYS A 107 2.24 -6.74 -38.18
C CYS A 107 2.67 -8.15 -37.68
N GLU A 108 2.01 -8.64 -36.63
CA GLU A 108 2.33 -9.93 -36.00
C GLU A 108 2.09 -11.12 -36.94
N ILE A 109 1.21 -10.93 -37.93
CA ILE A 109 0.91 -11.90 -38.97
C ILE A 109 1.61 -11.47 -40.25
N LYS A 110 2.54 -12.31 -40.75
CA LYS A 110 3.21 -12.08 -42.02
C LYS A 110 2.21 -12.14 -43.16
N LYS A 111 1.96 -10.99 -43.79
CA LYS A 111 1.21 -10.88 -45.04
C LYS A 111 2.18 -10.58 -46.16
N ASP A 112 2.05 -11.32 -47.26
CA ASP A 112 2.82 -11.09 -48.49
C ASP A 112 2.10 -10.04 -49.35
N PHE A 113 2.82 -8.99 -49.76
CA PHE A 113 2.28 -7.94 -50.63
C PHE A 113 2.77 -8.15 -52.08
N LYS A 114 1.85 -7.99 -53.04
CA LYS A 114 2.12 -8.14 -54.48
C LYS A 114 2.79 -6.91 -55.10
N SER A 115 2.70 -5.75 -54.46
CA SER A 115 3.29 -4.49 -54.92
C SER A 115 3.86 -3.68 -53.75
N LEU A 116 4.87 -2.86 -54.04
CA LEU A 116 5.53 -1.98 -53.07
C LEU A 116 4.57 -0.91 -52.54
N GLU A 117 3.71 -0.37 -53.40
CA GLU A 117 2.73 0.66 -53.04
C GLU A 117 1.68 0.14 -52.04
N ALA A 118 1.27 -1.13 -52.17
CA ALA A 118 0.38 -1.80 -51.21
C ALA A 118 1.08 -2.09 -49.86
N LEU A 119 2.39 -2.34 -49.87
CA LEU A 119 3.17 -2.48 -48.65
C LEU A 119 3.26 -1.15 -47.90
N GLU A 120 3.53 -0.05 -48.59
CA GLU A 120 3.73 1.26 -47.97
C GLU A 120 2.45 1.79 -47.31
N THR A 121 1.32 1.69 -48.01
CA THR A 121 0.00 2.03 -47.43
C THR A 121 -0.34 1.15 -46.24
N HIS A 122 -0.03 -0.14 -46.29
CA HIS A 122 -0.23 -1.05 -45.15
C HIS A 122 0.70 -0.73 -43.98
N TYR A 123 1.96 -0.40 -44.25
CA TYR A 123 2.98 -0.08 -43.26
C TYR A 123 2.59 1.17 -42.46
N LEU A 124 2.11 2.23 -43.12
CA LEU A 124 1.60 3.42 -42.45
C LEU A 124 0.41 3.09 -41.54
N GLY A 125 -0.52 2.25 -42.00
CA GLY A 125 -1.65 1.78 -41.20
C GLY A 125 -1.24 0.94 -39.98
N CYS A 126 -0.32 -0.02 -40.13
CA CYS A 126 0.19 -0.84 -39.01
C CYS A 126 0.98 0.05 -38.01
N LYS A 127 1.78 0.99 -38.50
CA LYS A 127 2.56 1.93 -37.66
C LYS A 127 1.64 2.81 -36.81
N GLU A 128 0.59 3.37 -37.41
CA GLU A 128 -0.38 4.20 -36.69
C GLU A 128 -1.18 3.39 -35.65
N LYS A 129 -1.62 2.18 -36.00
CA LYS A 129 -2.31 1.28 -35.06
C LYS A 129 -1.43 0.90 -33.86
N ARG A 130 -0.15 0.60 -34.10
CA ARG A 130 0.81 0.29 -33.04
C ARG A 130 1.06 1.50 -32.13
N TYR A 131 1.15 2.69 -32.71
CA TYR A 131 1.29 3.92 -31.93
C TYR A 131 0.05 4.20 -31.06
N ARG A 132 -1.16 4.00 -31.58
CA ARG A 132 -2.39 4.10 -30.79
C ARG A 132 -2.44 3.06 -29.67
N SER A 133 -2.13 1.79 -29.95
CA SER A 133 -2.20 0.74 -28.94
C SER A 133 -1.17 0.93 -27.81
N GLU A 134 0.03 1.42 -28.11
CA GLU A 134 1.00 1.81 -27.08
C GLU A 134 0.54 3.02 -26.26
N LYS A 135 -0.10 4.00 -26.90
CA LYS A 135 -0.67 5.17 -26.21
C LYS A 135 -1.81 4.74 -25.28
N ASP A 136 -2.70 3.89 -25.74
CA ASP A 136 -3.84 3.41 -24.96
C ASP A 136 -3.38 2.56 -23.77
N LYS A 137 -2.37 1.70 -23.93
CA LYS A 137 -1.74 0.96 -22.82
C LYS A 137 -1.14 1.90 -21.78
N LYS A 138 -0.45 2.97 -22.18
CA LYS A 138 0.10 3.97 -21.25
C LYS A 138 -1.00 4.71 -20.49
N ILE A 139 -2.08 5.09 -21.17
CA ILE A 139 -3.24 5.74 -20.56
C ILE A 139 -3.90 4.79 -19.55
N ALA A 140 -4.12 3.53 -19.92
CA ALA A 140 -4.72 2.55 -19.02
C ALA A 140 -3.89 2.32 -17.74
N ILE A 141 -2.56 2.18 -17.87
CA ILE A 141 -1.66 2.05 -16.71
C ILE A 141 -1.73 3.31 -15.84
N TRP A 142 -1.80 4.50 -16.44
CA TRP A 142 -1.89 5.76 -15.69
C TRP A 142 -3.22 5.88 -14.94
N VAL A 143 -4.35 5.52 -15.58
CA VAL A 143 -5.68 5.52 -14.96
C VAL A 143 -5.74 4.53 -13.79
N ILE A 144 -5.22 3.31 -13.95
CA ILE A 144 -5.15 2.32 -12.86
C ILE A 144 -4.30 2.85 -11.70
N GLY A 145 -3.17 3.50 -12.00
CA GLY A 145 -2.31 4.13 -11.01
C GLY A 145 -3.05 5.22 -10.21
N VAL A 146 -3.81 6.09 -10.88
CA VAL A 146 -4.60 7.15 -10.23
C VAL A 146 -5.70 6.56 -9.37
N ILE A 147 -6.44 5.55 -9.85
CA ILE A 147 -7.51 4.90 -9.08
C ILE A 147 -6.94 4.25 -7.81
N ALA A 148 -5.90 3.43 -7.95
CA ALA A 148 -5.25 2.78 -6.81
C ALA A 148 -4.76 3.80 -5.77
N PHE A 149 -4.23 4.93 -6.25
CA PHE A 149 -3.74 6.01 -5.41
C PHE A 149 -4.86 6.74 -4.66
N LEU A 150 -5.97 7.05 -5.33
CA LEU A 150 -7.14 7.65 -4.69
C LEU A 150 -7.74 6.70 -3.63
N SER A 151 -7.86 5.41 -3.95
CA SER A 151 -8.33 4.40 -2.99
C SER A 151 -7.43 4.31 -1.76
N PHE A 152 -6.10 4.33 -1.95
CA PHE A 152 -5.14 4.35 -0.84
C PHE A 152 -5.27 5.63 0.00
N GLY A 153 -5.37 6.80 -0.64
CA GLY A 153 -5.56 8.08 0.05
C GLY A 153 -6.81 8.09 0.92
N ILE A 154 -7.95 7.63 0.39
CA ILE A 154 -9.21 7.52 1.14
C ILE A 154 -9.09 6.56 2.32
N TYR A 155 -8.47 5.39 2.13
CA TYR A 155 -8.25 4.42 3.21
C TYR A 155 -7.46 5.01 4.38
N PHE A 156 -6.43 5.81 4.09
CA PHE A 156 -5.64 6.49 5.12
C PHE A 156 -6.40 7.63 5.81
N LEU A 157 -7.22 8.38 5.07
CA LEU A 157 -8.09 9.42 5.65
C LEU A 157 -9.07 8.82 6.68
N ILE A 158 -9.70 7.70 6.35
CA ILE A 158 -10.68 7.03 7.23
C ILE A 158 -10.01 6.54 8.52
N ASN A 159 -8.77 6.03 8.43
CA ASN A 159 -8.08 5.49 9.59
C ASN A 159 -7.41 6.55 10.49
N ASN A 160 -7.46 7.83 10.14
CA ASN A 160 -7.03 8.97 10.97
C ASN A 160 -5.58 8.89 11.53
N LYS A 161 -4.75 7.96 11.01
CA LYS A 161 -3.49 7.60 11.68
C LYS A 161 -2.30 8.48 11.32
N ILE A 162 -2.32 9.26 10.23
CA ILE A 162 -1.25 10.22 9.86
C ILE A 162 -1.75 11.19 8.79
N ASN A 163 -1.32 12.45 8.86
CA ASN A 163 -1.35 13.42 7.76
C ASN A 163 -0.47 12.94 6.60
N LEU A 164 -0.95 11.94 5.84
CA LEU A 164 -0.25 11.37 4.68
C LEU A 164 -0.41 12.23 3.42
N ILE A 165 -1.42 13.10 3.44
CA ILE A 165 -1.78 14.03 2.36
C ILE A 165 -0.57 14.83 1.85
N PRO A 166 0.31 15.42 2.70
CA PRO A 166 1.45 16.22 2.22
C PRO A 166 2.52 15.35 1.53
N LEU A 167 2.82 14.16 2.04
CA LEU A 167 3.80 13.23 1.45
C LEU A 167 3.33 12.70 0.08
N ILE A 168 2.04 12.42 -0.02
CA ILE A 168 1.36 12.00 -1.26
C ILE A 168 1.39 13.13 -2.30
N LEU A 169 1.08 14.36 -1.91
CA LEU A 169 1.16 15.53 -2.78
C LEU A 169 2.59 15.80 -3.26
N ILE A 170 3.58 15.68 -2.37
CA ILE A 170 5.00 15.81 -2.74
C ILE A 170 5.40 14.75 -3.77
N GLY A 171 4.99 13.50 -3.58
CA GLY A 171 5.23 12.42 -4.55
C GLY A 171 4.62 12.72 -5.94
N PHE A 172 3.40 13.26 -5.96
CA PHE A 172 2.68 13.59 -7.20
C PHE A 172 3.24 14.82 -7.93
N ILE A 173 3.76 15.80 -7.19
CA ILE A 173 4.43 16.99 -7.77
C ILE A 173 5.79 16.59 -8.34
N LEU A 174 6.50 15.66 -7.69
CA LEU A 174 7.84 15.25 -8.11
C LEU A 174 7.85 14.29 -9.31
N THR A 175 6.84 13.45 -9.51
CA THR A 175 6.77 12.51 -10.64
C THR A 175 6.94 13.17 -12.03
N PRO A 176 6.22 14.24 -12.41
CA PRO A 176 6.44 14.91 -13.69
C PRO A 176 7.81 15.59 -13.78
N PHE A 177 8.37 16.04 -12.64
CA PHE A 177 9.72 16.61 -12.60
C PHE A 177 10.78 15.55 -12.90
N PHE A 178 10.63 14.35 -12.35
CA PHE A 178 11.50 13.20 -12.62
C PHE A 178 11.39 12.75 -14.08
N ASP A 179 10.19 12.71 -14.67
CA ASP A 179 10.03 12.35 -16.09
C ASP A 179 10.71 13.36 -17.03
N LYS A 180 10.58 14.67 -16.72
CA LYS A 180 11.21 15.73 -17.52
C LYS A 180 12.74 15.70 -17.42
N THR A 181 13.28 15.55 -16.21
CA THR A 181 14.73 15.46 -15.99
C THR A 181 15.30 14.20 -16.65
N PHE A 182 14.63 13.05 -16.56
CA PHE A 182 15.05 11.83 -17.23
C PHE A 182 15.02 11.95 -18.76
N ASN A 183 13.98 12.55 -19.33
CA ASN A 183 13.91 12.77 -20.78
C ASN A 183 15.03 13.68 -21.28
N ASN A 184 15.35 14.75 -20.54
CA ASN A 184 16.46 15.63 -20.88
C ASN A 184 17.82 14.91 -20.77
N TYR A 185 18.00 14.07 -19.75
CA TYR A 185 19.21 13.28 -19.59
C TYR A 185 19.39 12.26 -20.73
N LYS A 186 18.30 11.58 -21.13
CA LYS A 186 18.27 10.66 -22.28
C LYS A 186 18.62 11.35 -23.59
N LYS A 187 18.20 12.60 -23.77
CA LYS A 187 18.49 13.39 -24.98
C LYS A 187 19.96 13.81 -25.07
N LYS A 188 20.62 14.09 -23.93
CA LYS A 188 22.04 14.50 -23.89
C LYS A 188 23.02 13.34 -24.09
N ASN A 189 22.73 12.14 -23.58
CA ASN A 189 23.65 11.00 -23.71
C ASN A 189 23.22 10.02 -24.80
N LYS A 190 23.58 10.30 -26.06
CA LYS A 190 23.36 9.37 -27.22
C LYS A 190 24.04 8.00 -27.06
N LYS A 191 25.03 7.86 -26.16
CA LYS A 191 25.76 6.62 -25.89
C LYS A 191 25.03 5.61 -24.99
N LEU A 192 23.94 6.00 -24.31
CA LEU A 192 23.23 5.11 -23.37
C LEU A 192 22.14 4.25 -24.04
N LYS A 193 22.33 3.80 -25.29
CA LYS A 193 21.37 2.91 -25.96
C LYS A 193 21.21 1.55 -25.28
N HIS A 194 22.23 1.09 -24.54
CA HIS A 194 22.19 -0.19 -23.80
C HIS A 194 21.87 -0.07 -22.32
N PHE A 195 21.65 1.14 -21.79
CA PHE A 195 21.06 1.29 -20.47
C PHE A 195 19.56 1.03 -20.61
N MET A 196 19.19 -0.25 -20.74
CA MET A 196 17.87 -0.70 -20.36
C MET A 196 17.76 -0.41 -18.87
N PHE A 197 17.24 0.77 -18.60
CA PHE A 197 16.98 1.27 -17.26
C PHE A 197 15.99 0.29 -16.66
N ASN A 198 16.51 -0.71 -15.94
CA ASN A 198 15.74 -1.85 -15.47
C ASN A 198 14.68 -1.30 -14.52
N TRP A 199 13.46 -1.15 -15.03
CA TRP A 199 12.28 -0.69 -14.28
C TRP A 199 12.13 -1.44 -12.97
N TRP A 200 12.61 -2.68 -12.94
CA TRP A 200 12.71 -3.51 -11.74
C TRP A 200 13.54 -2.89 -10.61
N LYS A 201 14.67 -2.23 -10.88
CA LYS A 201 15.48 -1.54 -9.84
C LYS A 201 14.73 -0.36 -9.22
N LYS A 202 13.96 0.39 -10.02
CA LYS A 202 13.07 1.45 -9.51
C LYS A 202 11.92 0.87 -8.69
N GLY A 203 11.34 -0.24 -9.15
CA GLY A 203 10.31 -0.97 -8.41
C GLY A 203 10.81 -1.43 -7.04
N ILE A 204 12.00 -2.03 -6.96
CA ILE A 204 12.61 -2.45 -5.68
C ILE A 204 12.78 -1.26 -4.74
N LEU A 205 13.30 -0.13 -5.24
CA LEU A 205 13.52 1.06 -4.42
C LEU A 205 12.18 1.58 -3.83
N VAL A 206 11.12 1.62 -4.63
CA VAL A 206 9.78 2.03 -4.18
C VAL A 206 9.25 1.06 -3.12
N VAL A 207 9.42 -0.25 -3.30
CA VAL A 207 9.01 -1.26 -2.32
C VAL A 207 9.77 -1.11 -0.99
N ILE A 208 11.08 -0.82 -1.03
CA ILE A 208 11.88 -0.57 0.17
C ILE A 208 11.36 0.68 0.92
N ILE A 209 11.04 1.76 0.20
CA ILE A 209 10.49 2.98 0.81
C ILE A 209 9.13 2.70 1.47
N ILE A 210 8.25 1.92 0.81
CA ILE A 210 6.95 1.53 1.37
C ILE A 210 7.13 0.66 2.62
N LEU A 211 8.04 -0.31 2.59
CA LEU A 211 8.34 -1.15 3.76
C LEU A 211 8.90 -0.32 4.92
N LEU A 212 9.83 0.59 4.66
CA LEU A 212 10.39 1.48 5.67
C LEU A 212 9.30 2.36 6.29
N PHE A 213 8.40 2.89 5.48
CA PHE A 213 7.23 3.64 5.96
C PHE A 213 6.35 2.76 6.86
N PHE A 214 6.05 1.53 6.44
CA PHE A 214 5.25 0.59 7.24
C PHE A 214 5.90 0.29 8.60
N VAL A 215 7.22 0.07 8.63
CA VAL A 215 7.98 -0.15 9.86
C VAL A 215 7.93 1.08 10.78
N ILE A 216 8.10 2.29 10.22
CA ILE A 216 7.98 3.54 11.00
C ILE A 216 6.57 3.67 11.59
N ASN A 217 5.52 3.36 10.82
CA ASN A 217 4.14 3.41 11.31
C ASN A 217 3.86 2.37 12.39
N LEU A 218 4.47 1.18 12.29
CA LEU A 218 4.33 0.13 13.30
C LEU A 218 5.02 0.50 14.61
N ALA A 219 6.08 1.33 14.53
CA ALA A 219 6.83 1.81 15.68
C ALA A 219 6.15 2.99 16.41
N ILE A 220 5.08 3.58 15.85
CA ILE A 220 4.33 4.63 16.53
C ILE A 220 3.47 3.96 17.62
N PRO A 221 3.75 4.22 18.91
CA PRO A 221 2.96 3.64 19.99
C PRO A 221 1.51 4.10 19.86
N ASN A 222 0.57 3.19 20.10
CA ASN A 222 -0.85 3.52 20.18
C ASN A 222 -1.24 3.57 21.65
N CYS A 223 -2.25 4.39 21.97
CA CYS A 223 -2.87 4.34 23.29
C CYS A 223 -3.34 2.92 23.60
N PRO A 224 -3.13 2.42 24.84
CA PRO A 224 -3.77 1.20 25.27
C PRO A 224 -5.29 1.35 25.21
N LYS A 225 -6.01 0.21 25.10
CA LYS A 225 -7.47 0.22 25.00
C LYS A 225 -8.16 0.85 26.21
N SER A 226 -7.53 0.78 27.37
CA SER A 226 -7.99 1.43 28.60
C SER A 226 -6.78 2.02 29.31
N CYS A 227 -6.96 3.23 29.83
CA CYS A 227 -6.04 3.88 30.76
C CYS A 227 -6.58 3.88 32.20
N ASP A 228 -7.68 3.17 32.46
CA ASP A 228 -8.37 3.14 33.75
C ASP A 228 -7.43 2.71 34.89
N ASP A 229 -7.14 3.63 35.80
CA ASP A 229 -6.31 3.41 36.98
C ASP A 229 -7.12 2.90 38.19
N THR A 230 -8.41 2.61 37.99
CA THR A 230 -9.41 2.17 38.98
C THR A 230 -9.76 3.20 40.05
N ASN A 231 -9.21 4.41 39.98
CA ASN A 231 -9.52 5.47 40.92
C ASN A 231 -10.72 6.29 40.38
N SER A 232 -11.82 6.27 41.12
CA SER A 232 -13.03 7.01 40.76
C SER A 232 -12.81 8.53 40.67
N CYS A 233 -11.80 9.04 41.35
CA CYS A 233 -11.45 10.46 41.44
C CYS A 233 -10.54 10.97 40.33
N THR A 234 -10.13 10.11 39.42
CA THR A 234 -9.33 10.49 38.27
C THR A 234 -10.14 10.33 36.99
N GLU A 235 -9.86 11.22 36.04
CA GLU A 235 -10.23 11.05 34.65
C GLU A 235 -8.96 10.64 33.90
N ASP A 236 -8.95 9.38 33.45
CA ASP A 236 -7.80 8.82 32.76
C ASP A 236 -7.91 9.05 31.26
N PHE A 237 -6.85 9.58 30.67
CA PHE A 237 -6.76 9.81 29.24
C PHE A 237 -5.37 9.46 28.73
N CYS A 238 -5.30 9.10 27.46
CA CYS A 238 -4.03 8.88 26.80
C CYS A 238 -3.62 10.15 26.04
N SER A 239 -2.44 10.69 26.36
CA SER A 239 -1.94 11.91 25.73
C SER A 239 -0.92 11.60 24.62
N SER A 240 -1.18 12.09 23.41
CA SER A 240 -0.21 12.02 22.30
C SER A 240 1.01 12.89 22.56
N GLY A 241 0.87 13.99 23.30
CA GLY A 241 1.97 14.91 23.65
C GLY A 241 3.04 14.29 24.56
N THR A 242 2.70 13.25 25.32
CA THR A 242 3.64 12.52 26.20
C THR A 242 4.13 11.21 25.59
N GLY A 243 3.87 10.99 24.30
CA GLY A 243 4.23 9.76 23.60
C GLY A 243 3.26 8.62 23.85
N PHE A 244 1.94 8.91 23.85
CA PHE A 244 0.87 7.92 24.03
C PHE A 244 0.90 7.21 25.39
N LYS A 245 1.30 7.94 26.44
CA LYS A 245 1.25 7.44 27.82
C LYS A 245 -0.12 7.77 28.43
N CYS A 246 -0.61 6.86 29.26
CA CYS A 246 -1.77 7.14 30.12
C CYS A 246 -1.38 8.21 31.14
N MET A 247 -2.25 9.20 31.27
CA MET A 247 -2.19 10.27 32.23
C MET A 247 -3.54 10.37 32.91
N ASN A 248 -3.56 10.92 34.12
CA ASN A 248 -4.77 11.15 34.86
C ASN A 248 -4.88 12.62 35.26
N THR A 249 -6.11 13.12 35.26
CA THR A 249 -6.46 14.42 35.84
C THR A 249 -7.40 14.19 37.00
N VAL A 250 -7.16 14.86 38.13
CA VAL A 250 -8.06 14.79 39.29
C VAL A 250 -9.37 15.46 38.93
N LYS A 251 -10.50 14.76 39.13
CA LYS A 251 -11.83 15.34 39.02
C LYS A 251 -12.03 16.31 40.16
N LEU A 252 -12.48 17.52 39.85
CA LEU A 252 -12.96 18.47 40.85
C LEU A 252 -14.16 17.86 41.58
N ASN A 253 -14.19 17.98 42.90
CA ASN A 253 -15.23 17.48 43.79
C ASN A 253 -15.33 15.94 43.79
N CYS A 254 -14.18 15.27 43.87
CA CYS A 254 -14.19 13.84 44.12
C CYS A 254 -14.09 13.43 45.59
N GLN A 255 -15.17 12.81 46.05
CA GLN A 255 -15.25 12.13 47.33
C GLN A 255 -14.23 10.97 47.44
N GLY A 256 -13.39 10.99 48.47
CA GLY A 256 -12.47 9.92 48.88
C GLY A 256 -10.98 10.31 48.92
N ASN A 257 -10.63 11.54 48.55
CA ASN A 257 -9.24 12.01 48.52
C ASN A 257 -8.78 12.70 49.84
N ASN A 258 -9.66 12.80 50.85
CA ASN A 258 -9.47 13.52 52.11
C ASN A 258 -9.18 15.03 51.97
N ILE A 259 -9.56 15.64 50.84
CA ILE A 259 -9.43 17.07 50.60
C ILE A 259 -10.84 17.59 50.36
N CYS A 260 -11.34 18.44 51.27
CA CYS A 260 -12.64 19.07 51.10
C CYS A 260 -12.58 20.15 50.02
N GLU A 261 -13.20 19.89 48.87
CA GLU A 261 -13.27 20.79 47.71
C GLU A 261 -14.65 21.47 47.56
N GLU A 262 -14.71 22.55 46.79
CA GLU A 262 -15.92 23.37 46.65
C GLU A 262 -17.06 22.64 45.94
N GLY A 263 -18.00 22.11 46.73
CA GLY A 263 -19.14 21.32 46.24
C GLY A 263 -19.26 19.95 46.91
N GLU A 264 -18.32 19.58 47.77
CA GLU A 264 -18.30 18.31 48.52
C GLU A 264 -18.88 18.42 49.94
N TYR A 265 -19.54 19.53 50.28
CA TYR A 265 -20.05 19.75 51.63
C TYR A 265 -21.01 18.65 52.07
N GLY A 266 -20.76 18.04 53.23
CA GLY A 266 -21.55 16.93 53.77
C GLY A 266 -21.13 15.53 53.29
N THR A 267 -19.98 15.40 52.63
CA THR A 267 -19.38 14.10 52.27
C THR A 267 -18.42 13.57 53.33
N SER A 268 -17.75 12.45 53.08
CA SER A 268 -16.71 11.88 53.96
C SER A 268 -15.45 12.74 54.08
N ASP A 269 -15.13 13.52 53.05
CA ASP A 269 -13.88 14.28 52.96
C ASP A 269 -14.04 15.68 53.56
N CYS A 270 -15.26 16.20 53.54
CA CYS A 270 -15.63 17.45 54.20
C CYS A 270 -16.19 17.18 55.60
N PRO A 271 -15.63 17.77 56.66
CA PRO A 271 -16.21 17.66 57.98
C PRO A 271 -17.63 18.26 57.99
N ASN A 272 -18.57 17.60 58.67
CA ASN A 272 -19.86 18.20 58.96
C ASN A 272 -19.65 19.36 59.95
N CYS A 273 -19.95 20.59 59.52
CA CYS A 273 -19.77 21.79 60.36
C CYS A 273 -20.94 22.10 61.28
N ASP A 274 -21.99 21.27 61.27
CA ASP A 274 -23.15 21.41 62.14
C ASP A 274 -22.74 21.42 63.62
N ASP A 275 -22.87 22.57 64.30
CA ASP A 275 -22.62 22.70 65.74
C ASP A 275 -23.87 22.50 66.59
N SER A 276 -24.95 22.03 65.98
CA SER A 276 -26.27 21.76 66.58
C SER A 276 -26.96 23.00 67.16
N LYS A 277 -26.47 24.21 66.88
CA LYS A 277 -27.13 25.45 67.32
C LYS A 277 -28.06 25.96 66.23
N LYS A 278 -29.33 26.14 66.59
CA LYS A 278 -30.36 26.64 65.66
C LYS A 278 -30.14 28.07 65.17
N CYS A 279 -29.26 28.83 65.83
CA CYS A 279 -29.01 30.25 65.58
C CYS A 279 -27.68 30.53 64.85
N THR A 280 -27.04 29.51 64.29
CA THR A 280 -25.82 29.65 63.47
C THR A 280 -26.09 29.18 62.04
N VAL A 281 -25.42 29.83 61.10
CA VAL A 281 -25.25 29.32 59.74
C VAL A 281 -23.89 28.67 59.70
N ASP A 282 -23.89 27.34 59.55
CA ASP A 282 -22.67 26.55 59.48
C ASP A 282 -22.20 26.46 58.02
N SER A 283 -20.91 26.71 57.82
CA SER A 283 -20.27 26.70 56.51
C SER A 283 -18.84 26.20 56.66
N TYR A 284 -18.26 25.67 55.59
CA TYR A 284 -16.84 25.31 55.56
C TYR A 284 -16.05 26.36 54.78
N ASP A 285 -15.00 26.91 55.39
CA ASP A 285 -14.06 27.80 54.71
C ASP A 285 -12.94 26.96 54.09
N TYR A 286 -13.02 26.79 52.77
CA TYR A 286 -12.04 26.03 51.98
C TYR A 286 -10.62 26.61 52.05
N GLY A 287 -10.48 27.93 52.19
CA GLY A 287 -9.18 28.61 52.28
C GLY A 287 -8.50 28.40 53.63
N ALA A 288 -9.28 28.50 54.71
CA ALA A 288 -8.78 28.30 56.07
C ALA A 288 -8.87 26.83 56.54
N ARG A 289 -9.49 25.94 55.75
CA ARG A 289 -9.73 24.52 56.03
C ARG A 289 -10.39 24.28 57.40
N LYS A 290 -11.39 25.09 57.73
CA LYS A 290 -12.08 25.03 59.03
C LYS A 290 -13.57 25.31 58.88
N CYS A 291 -14.34 24.76 59.80
CA CYS A 291 -15.74 25.11 59.97
C CYS A 291 -15.89 26.54 60.50
N ILE A 292 -16.83 27.28 59.93
CA ILE A 292 -17.21 28.62 60.35
C ILE A 292 -18.71 28.63 60.62
N ASN A 293 -19.05 29.01 61.85
CA ASN A 293 -20.43 29.08 62.30
C ASN A 293 -20.75 30.55 62.57
N VAL A 294 -21.57 31.16 61.72
CA VAL A 294 -21.90 32.59 61.80
C VAL A 294 -23.23 32.76 62.50
N LYS A 295 -23.27 33.51 63.61
CA LYS A 295 -24.53 33.79 64.33
C LYS A 295 -25.51 34.59 63.44
N MET A 296 -26.75 34.13 63.37
CA MET A 296 -27.83 34.81 62.65
C MET A 296 -28.32 36.04 63.44
N LYS A 297 -28.45 37.18 62.76
CA LYS A 297 -28.93 38.42 63.39
C LYS A 297 -30.41 38.29 63.77
N GLY A 298 -30.73 38.48 65.05
CA GLY A 298 -32.11 38.45 65.55
C GLY A 298 -32.64 37.06 65.93
N CYS A 299 -31.79 36.03 65.93
CA CYS A 299 -32.15 34.73 66.46
C CYS A 299 -32.13 34.75 67.99
N VAL A 300 -33.17 34.20 68.62
CA VAL A 300 -33.29 34.06 70.08
C VAL A 300 -33.05 32.58 70.41
N GLU A 301 -32.00 32.30 71.19
CA GLU A 301 -31.58 30.95 71.59
C GLU A 301 -32.63 30.23 72.48
#